data_AF-A0A895XF27-F1
#
_entry.id   AF-A0A895XF27-F1
#
_cell.length_a   1.000
_cell.length_b   1.000
_cell.length_c   1.000
_cell.angle_alpha   90.00
_cell.angle_beta   90.00
_cell.angle_gamma   90.00
#
_symmetry.space_group_name_H-M   'P 1'
#
loop_
_entity.id
_entity.type
_entity.pdbx_description
1 polymer ?
#
loop_
_entity_poly.entity_id
_entity_poly.type
_entity_poly.pdbx_seq_one_letter_code
_entity_poly.pdbx_strand_id
1 'polypeptide(L)' 'MNEMPTPGELATRGASDTDTGEAEEAIKSALGQLDGLEDVPVVEHVAVFESVQQELAEVLHSVDES' A
#
# COMPACT_ATOMS: atom_id res chain seq x y z
N MET A 1 2.12 32.05 23.60
CA MET A 1 2.46 32.46 22.22
C MET A 1 2.34 31.19 21.39
N ASN A 2 1.30 31.07 20.55
CA ASN A 2 1.19 29.95 19.62
C ASN A 2 1.97 30.34 18.37
N GLU A 3 3.11 29.71 18.15
CA GLU A 3 3.87 29.85 16.92
C GLU A 3 3.04 29.26 15.78
N MET A 4 2.77 30.06 14.74
CA MET A 4 2.12 29.54 13.54
C MET A 4 3.09 28.56 12.87
N PRO A 5 2.62 27.35 12.50
CA PRO A 5 3.46 26.39 11.81
C PRO A 5 3.97 27.01 10.52
N THR A 6 5.26 26.82 10.25
CA THR A 6 5.88 27.35 9.06
C THR A 6 5.34 26.64 7.81
N PRO A 7 5.30 27.30 6.64
CA PRO A 7 4.84 26.68 5.40
C PRO A 7 5.58 25.38 5.06
N GLY A 8 6.86 25.25 5.45
CA GLY A 8 7.64 24.02 5.30
C GLY A 8 7.13 22.87 6.17
N GLU A 9 6.75 23.15 7.43
CA GLU A 9 6.17 22.14 8.34
C GLU A 9 4.77 21.71 7.91
N LEU A 10 4.01 22.59 7.26
CA LEU A 10 2.72 22.26 6.65
C LEU A 10 2.88 21.38 5.41
N ALA A 11 3.91 21.61 4.60
CA ALA A 11 4.22 20.79 3.42
C ALA A 11 4.72 19.39 3.80
N THR A 12 5.61 19.27 4.79
CA THR A 12 6.06 17.96 5.28
C THR A 12 4.94 17.15 5.94
N ARG A 13 3.98 17.83 6.58
CA ARG A 13 2.82 17.18 7.20
C ARG A 13 1.74 16.78 6.17
N GLY A 14 1.75 17.37 4.97
CA GLY A 14 0.77 17.12 3.92
C GLY A 14 1.19 16.11 2.84
N ALA A 15 2.47 15.73 2.77
CA ALA A 15 3.03 15.06 1.59
C ALA A 15 3.55 13.62 1.75
N SER A 16 3.56 12.98 2.93
CA SER A 16 4.27 11.67 3.01
C SER A 16 3.82 10.63 4.05
N ASP A 17 2.96 10.93 5.02
CA ASP A 17 2.56 9.91 6.02
C ASP A 17 1.32 9.10 5.63
N THR A 18 0.36 9.70 4.92
CA THR A 18 -0.91 9.03 4.58
C THR A 18 -0.76 8.02 3.44
N ASP A 19 -0.13 8.41 2.33
CA ASP A 19 0.08 7.53 1.15
C ASP A 19 1.00 6.35 1.48
N THR A 20 2.04 6.59 2.28
CA THR A 20 2.96 5.52 2.71
C THR A 20 2.25 4.50 3.61
N GLY A 21 1.40 4.95 4.53
CA GLY A 21 0.64 4.06 5.41
C GLY A 21 -0.40 3.21 4.66
N GLU A 22 -1.04 3.77 3.63
CA GLU A 22 -2.00 3.05 2.80
C GLU A 22 -1.31 2.00 1.91
N ALA A 23 -0.14 2.34 1.35
CA ALA A 23 0.70 1.38 0.62
C ALA A 23 1.23 0.24 1.51
N GLU A 24 1.64 0.53 2.74
CA GLU A 24 2.11 -0.49 3.70
C GLU A 24 1.01 -1.50 4.08
N GLU A 25 -0.22 -1.03 4.31
CA GLU A 25 -1.35 -1.91 4.61
C GLU A 25 -1.75 -2.78 3.42
N ALA A 26 -1.70 -2.25 2.19
CA ALA A 26 -1.96 -3.02 0.98
C ALA A 26 -0.88 -4.10 0.72
N ILE A 27 0.39 -3.78 0.93
CA ILE A 27 1.48 -4.77 0.86
C ILE A 27 1.27 -5.89 1.89
N LYS A 28 0.87 -5.54 3.11
CA LYS A 28 0.62 -6.50 4.18
C LYS A 28 -0.58 -7.40 3.89
N SER A 29 -1.64 -6.84 3.30
CA SER A 29 -2.81 -7.59 2.80
C SER A 29 -2.38 -8.62 1.75
N ALA A 30 -1.65 -8.18 0.73
CA ALA A 30 -1.13 -9.03 -0.34
C ALA A 30 -0.23 -10.17 0.20
N LEU A 31 0.65 -9.88 1.16
CA LEU A 31 1.48 -10.91 1.80
C LEU A 31 0.65 -11.93 2.58
N GLY A 32 -0.41 -11.48 3.27
CA GLY A 32 -1.33 -12.38 3.96
C GLY A 32 -2.08 -13.33 3.02
N GLN A 33 -2.42 -12.88 1.81
CA GLN A 33 -3.02 -13.74 0.78
C GLN A 33 -2.03 -14.80 0.27
N LEU A 34 -0.75 -14.44 0.16
CA LEU A 34 0.30 -15.39 -0.24
C LEU A 34 0.61 -16.40 0.87
N ASP A 35 0.60 -15.99 2.14
CA ASP A 35 0.77 -16.92 3.27
C ASP A 35 -0.36 -17.94 3.34
N GLY A 36 -1.58 -17.58 2.92
CA GLY A 36 -2.73 -18.48 2.83
C GLY A 36 -2.71 -19.47 1.66
N LEU A 37 -1.70 -19.43 0.77
CA LEU A 37 -1.65 -20.29 -0.42
C LEU A 37 -1.62 -21.79 -0.09
N GLU A 38 -1.09 -22.17 1.07
CA GLU A 38 -1.03 -23.58 1.51
C GLU A 38 -2.40 -24.20 1.79
N ASP A 39 -3.41 -23.37 2.08
CA ASP A 39 -4.77 -23.80 2.38
C ASP A 39 -5.68 -23.88 1.14
N VAL A 40 -5.21 -23.41 -0.02
CA VAL A 40 -5.96 -23.33 -1.27
C VAL A 40 -5.45 -24.37 -2.29
N PRO A 41 -6.33 -24.97 -3.11
CA PRO A 41 -5.89 -25.88 -4.16
C PRO A 41 -4.89 -25.21 -5.11
N VAL A 42 -3.87 -25.96 -5.55
CA VAL A 42 -2.84 -25.45 -6.48
C VAL A 42 -3.43 -24.88 -7.77
N VAL A 43 -4.59 -25.38 -8.21
CA VAL A 43 -5.29 -24.87 -9.39
C VAL A 43 -5.81 -23.43 -9.22
N GLU A 44 -5.98 -22.98 -7.98
CA GLU A 44 -6.44 -21.63 -7.63
C GLU A 44 -5.27 -20.66 -7.37
N HIS A 45 -4.03 -21.17 -7.22
CA HIS A 45 -2.85 -20.35 -6.94
C HIS A 45 -2.63 -19.27 -8.00
N VAL A 46 -2.85 -19.59 -9.28
CA VAL A 46 -2.70 -18.62 -10.37
C VAL A 46 -3.63 -17.42 -10.19
N ALA A 47 -4.88 -17.67 -9.81
CA ALA A 47 -5.86 -16.59 -9.58
C ALA A 47 -5.47 -15.73 -8.37
N VAL A 48 -4.96 -16.35 -7.30
CA VAL A 48 -4.43 -15.62 -6.12
C VAL A 48 -3.24 -14.75 -6.52
N PHE A 49 -2.28 -15.30 -7.28
CA PHE A 49 -1.12 -14.54 -7.74
C PHE A 49 -1.50 -13.39 -8.66
N GLU A 50 -2.44 -13.59 -9.59
CA GLU A 50 -2.94 -12.51 -10.47
C GLU A 50 -3.60 -11.39 -9.66
N SER A 51 -4.43 -11.74 -8.66
CA SER A 51 -5.05 -10.75 -7.77
C SER A 51 -4.01 -9.95 -6.99
N VAL A 52 -3.02 -10.62 -6.39
CA VAL A 52 -1.93 -9.96 -5.64
C VAL A 52 -1.11 -9.06 -6.56
N GLN A 53 -0.81 -9.50 -7.78
CA GLN A 53 -0.04 -8.70 -8.72
C GLN A 53 -0.79 -7.43 -9.12
N GLN A 54 -2.11 -7.52 -9.32
CA GLN A 54 -2.93 -6.39 -9.68
C GLN A 54 -3.04 -5.37 -8.52
N GLU A 55 -3.27 -5.84 -7.30
CA GLU A 55 -3.32 -4.98 -6.11
C GLU A 55 -2.01 -4.20 -5.90
N LEU A 56 -0.87 -4.89 -5.99
CA LEU A 56 0.44 -4.24 -5.85
C LEU A 56 0.75 -3.27 -7.00
N ALA A 57 0.30 -3.56 -8.22
CA ALA A 57 0.44 -2.65 -9.36
C ALA A 57 -0.38 -1.38 -9.17
N GLU A 58 -1.59 -1.48 -8.63
CA GLU A 58 -2.45 -0.34 -8.31
C GLU A 58 -1.83 0.54 -7.21
N VAL A 59 -1.28 -0.08 -6.16
CA VAL A 59 -0.55 0.65 -5.10
C VAL A 59 0.66 1.39 -5.66
N LEU A 60 1.48 0.71 -6.48
CA LEU A 60 2.65 1.34 -7.10
C LEU A 60 2.25 2.51 -8.01
N HIS A 61 1.16 2.37 -8.76
CA HIS A 61 0.67 3.44 -9.61
C HIS A 61 0.18 4.65 -8.78
N SER A 62 -0.55 4.39 -7.69
CA SER A 62 -1.00 5.44 -6.77
C SER A 62 0.17 6.21 -6.16
N VAL A 63 1.27 5.53 -5.82
CA VAL A 63 2.47 6.18 -5.26
C VAL A 63 3.25 6.95 -6.33
N ASP A 64 3.24 6.52 -7.59
CA ASP A 64 3.91 7.21 -8.70
C ASP A 64 3.14 8.47 -9.16
N GLU A 65 1.82 8.51 -8.95
CA GLU A 65 0.97 9.67 -9.29
C GLU A 65 0.93 10.76 -8.19
N SER A 66 1.42 10.47 -6.98
CA SER A 66 1.51 11.38 -5.81
C SER A 66 2.76 12.30 -5.82
#